data_AF-A0A7Y4NV60-F1
#
_entry.id   AF-A0A7Y4NV60-F1
#
_cell.length_a   1.000
_cell.length_b   1.000
_cell.length_c   1.000
_cell.angle_alpha   90.00
_cell.angle_beta   90.00
_cell.angle_gamma   90.00
#
_symmetry.space_group_name_H-M   'P 1'
#
loop_
_entity.id
_entity.type
_entity.pdbx_description
1 polymer ?
#
loop_
_entity_poly.entity_id
_entity_poly.type
_entity_poly.pdbx_seq_one_letter_code
_entity_poly.pdbx_strand_id
1 'polypeptide(L)'
;MHTESPRSTRSPKAVTFLRVPVLLAAGMMTMGSGMGNPGCGSSYPDCEEGCAIEGTYTLQFADTSPPGGGCERLGVGLPKGPLVLNVSDGYVTGELDGITLSTYYYGEPSRKLDFSVSQLLTDQKLDRTIRITSTVAAPSPRSSTDRSVIEGEYELRLASSENIDLQCFIQRNFTATR
;
A
#
# COMPACT_ATOMS: atom_id res chain seq x y z
N MET A 1 64.10 17.89 -15.83
CA MET A 1 65.07 17.13 -15.02
C MET A 1 64.95 17.62 -13.59
N HIS A 2 64.95 16.69 -12.62
CA HIS A 2 64.89 16.87 -11.16
C HIS A 2 63.50 17.01 -10.49
N THR A 3 62.99 15.83 -10.15
CA THR A 3 62.38 15.42 -8.87
C THR A 3 62.83 16.22 -7.65
N GLU A 4 61.90 16.47 -6.71
CA GLU A 4 62.13 16.22 -5.29
C GLU A 4 60.82 16.17 -4.47
N SER A 5 60.77 15.19 -3.58
CA SER A 5 59.83 15.02 -2.47
C SER A 5 60.67 15.05 -1.19
N PRO A 6 60.14 15.55 -0.07
CA PRO A 6 60.26 14.77 1.17
C PRO A 6 58.96 14.81 1.99
N ARG A 7 58.42 13.66 2.40
CA ARG A 7 58.74 12.84 3.59
C ARG A 7 58.40 13.51 4.94
N SER A 8 57.28 13.04 5.51
CA SER A 8 57.07 12.60 6.90
C SER A 8 58.04 13.08 7.97
N THR A 9 57.51 13.69 9.04
CA THR A 9 58.17 13.62 10.36
C THR A 9 57.12 13.62 11.49
N ARG A 10 56.88 12.44 12.07
CA ARG A 10 56.33 12.25 13.42
C ARG A 10 57.30 12.86 14.43
N SER A 11 56.78 13.52 15.46
CA SER A 11 57.54 13.83 16.67
C SER A 11 56.76 13.37 17.91
N PRO A 12 57.27 12.38 18.68
CA PRO A 12 56.68 11.98 19.96
C PRO A 12 57.62 12.35 21.12
N LYS A 13 57.19 13.23 22.02
CA LYS A 13 57.76 13.48 23.36
C LYS A 13 56.65 14.09 24.21
N ALA A 14 56.40 13.79 25.48
CA ALA A 14 56.94 12.83 26.42
C ALA A 14 55.90 12.71 27.56
N VAL A 15 55.90 11.56 28.23
CA VAL A 15 55.02 11.21 29.36
C VAL A 15 55.38 12.06 30.58
N THR A 16 54.40 12.62 31.30
CA THR A 16 54.61 13.25 32.61
C THR A 16 53.32 13.18 33.45
N PHE A 17 53.35 12.24 34.40
CA PHE A 17 52.66 12.20 35.69
C PHE A 17 51.13 11.98 35.77
N LEU A 18 50.83 10.72 36.12
CA LEU A 18 49.64 10.25 36.82
C LEU A 18 49.62 10.83 38.25
N ARG A 19 48.53 11.51 38.65
CA ARG A 19 48.05 11.58 40.06
C ARG A 19 46.70 12.32 40.20
N VAL A 20 45.67 11.51 40.53
CA VAL A 20 44.54 11.79 41.45
C VAL A 20 43.38 12.67 40.91
N PRO A 21 42.09 12.49 41.30
CA PRO A 21 41.41 11.44 42.07
C PRO A 21 40.28 10.72 41.30
N VAL A 22 40.00 9.49 41.73
CA VAL A 22 38.73 8.79 41.46
C VAL A 22 37.60 9.59 42.14
N LEU A 23 36.79 10.28 41.34
CA LEU A 23 35.49 10.78 41.77
C LEU A 23 34.42 10.02 41.00
N LEU A 24 33.73 9.16 41.74
CA LEU A 24 32.50 8.50 41.31
C LEU A 24 31.52 9.55 40.79
N ALA A 25 31.24 9.50 39.50
CA ALA A 25 30.04 10.08 38.91
C ALA A 25 29.28 8.94 38.24
N ALA A 26 28.24 8.47 38.93
CA ALA A 26 27.24 7.58 38.37
C ALA A 26 26.50 8.34 37.25
N GLY A 27 26.92 8.09 36.01
CA GLY A 27 26.21 8.49 34.81
C GLY A 27 25.68 7.23 34.14
N MET A 28 24.40 6.92 34.35
CA MET A 28 23.70 5.96 33.52
C MET A 28 23.73 6.46 32.08
N MET A 29 24.54 5.86 31.23
CA MET A 29 24.38 5.93 29.79
C MET A 29 24.45 4.51 29.25
N THR A 30 23.27 4.03 28.91
CA THR A 30 22.95 2.85 28.13
C THR A 30 23.89 2.69 26.93
N MET A 31 24.90 1.83 27.04
CA MET A 31 25.52 1.24 25.86
C MET A 31 24.64 0.08 25.41
N GLY A 32 23.61 0.45 24.66
CA GLY A 32 22.79 -0.48 23.89
C GLY A 32 23.67 -1.26 22.92
N SER A 33 23.43 -2.56 22.87
CA SER A 33 24.07 -3.49 21.96
C SER A 33 23.99 -2.99 20.53
N GLY A 34 25.14 -2.59 19.98
CA GLY A 34 25.38 -2.61 18.55
C GLY A 34 25.48 -4.07 18.10
N MET A 35 24.34 -4.68 17.75
CA MET A 35 24.29 -5.89 16.95
C MET A 35 22.88 -6.05 16.34
N GLY A 36 22.50 -5.09 15.50
CA GLY A 36 21.41 -5.27 14.55
C GLY A 36 22.00 -5.83 13.26
N ASN A 37 21.84 -7.13 13.05
CA ASN A 37 21.87 -7.74 11.73
C ASN A 37 21.16 -6.80 10.73
N PRO A 38 21.71 -6.48 9.54
CA PRO A 38 20.87 -6.02 8.45
C PRO A 38 20.06 -7.26 8.06
N GLY A 39 19.02 -7.54 8.85
CA GLY A 39 17.96 -8.41 8.39
C GLY A 39 17.60 -7.88 7.01
N CYS A 40 17.57 -8.79 6.04
CA CYS A 40 16.89 -8.56 4.79
C CYS A 40 15.44 -8.23 5.13
N GLY A 41 15.20 -7.00 5.57
CA GLY A 41 13.88 -6.45 5.74
C GLY A 41 13.35 -6.39 4.33
N SER A 42 12.29 -7.15 4.09
CA SER A 42 11.39 -6.91 2.98
C SER A 42 10.96 -5.45 3.07
N SER A 43 11.74 -4.56 2.45
CA SER A 43 11.44 -3.15 2.35
C SER A 43 10.24 -3.05 1.45
N TYR A 44 9.06 -3.04 2.05
CA TYR A 44 7.88 -2.53 1.37
C TYR A 44 8.24 -1.13 0.89
N PRO A 45 8.00 -0.78 -0.38
CA PRO A 45 8.34 0.55 -0.86
C PRO A 45 7.65 1.59 0.01
N ASP A 46 8.44 2.45 0.65
CA ASP A 46 7.91 3.52 1.48
C ASP A 46 7.06 4.44 0.60
N CYS A 47 5.85 4.75 1.05
CA CYS A 47 5.00 5.72 0.38
C CYS A 47 5.53 7.13 0.71
N GLU A 48 6.18 7.77 -0.27
CA GLU A 48 6.91 9.03 -0.05
C GLU A 48 5.99 10.25 0.07
N GLU A 49 4.99 10.37 -0.81
CA GLU A 49 4.03 11.48 -0.84
C GLU A 49 2.63 11.04 -1.29
N GLY A 50 1.59 11.74 -0.80
CA GLY A 50 0.21 11.54 -1.28
C GLY A 50 -0.49 10.30 -0.72
N CYS A 51 -0.01 9.78 0.41
CA CYS A 51 -0.39 8.48 0.98
C CYS A 51 -1.67 8.50 1.81
N ALA A 52 -2.24 9.68 2.06
CA ALA A 52 -3.37 9.84 2.97
C ALA A 52 -4.70 9.48 2.29
N ILE A 53 -4.79 8.27 1.74
CA ILE A 53 -5.95 7.73 1.01
C ILE A 53 -6.87 6.88 1.91
N GLU A 54 -6.56 6.74 3.19
CA GLU A 54 -7.43 6.05 4.16
C GLU A 54 -8.76 6.80 4.33
N GLY A 55 -9.88 6.10 4.26
CA GLY A 55 -11.19 6.71 4.48
C GLY A 55 -12.34 6.03 3.74
N THR A 56 -13.51 6.65 3.81
CA THR A 56 -14.73 6.16 3.17
C THR A 56 -14.99 6.96 1.89
N TYR A 57 -15.07 6.28 0.76
CA TYR A 57 -15.30 6.89 -0.55
C TYR A 57 -16.72 6.57 -1.04
N THR A 58 -17.45 7.60 -1.42
CA THR A 58 -18.74 7.45 -2.09
C THR A 58 -18.51 7.00 -3.52
N LEU A 59 -19.02 5.82 -3.89
CA LEU A 59 -18.83 5.22 -5.20
C LEU A 59 -19.95 5.64 -6.18
N GLN A 60 -19.57 6.08 -7.37
CA GLN A 60 -20.49 6.41 -8.45
C GLN A 60 -20.03 5.73 -9.74
N PHE A 61 -20.88 4.85 -10.30
CA PHE A 61 -20.64 4.26 -11.61
C PHE A 61 -21.08 5.21 -12.72
N ALA A 62 -20.32 5.25 -13.81
CA ALA A 62 -20.64 6.05 -15.00
C ALA A 62 -21.85 5.48 -15.76
N ASP A 63 -22.04 4.16 -15.73
CA ASP A 63 -23.21 3.47 -16.26
C ASP A 63 -23.83 2.60 -15.18
N THR A 64 -25.08 2.90 -14.82
CA THR A 64 -25.87 2.20 -13.80
C THR A 64 -26.92 1.27 -14.41
N SER A 65 -26.84 0.97 -15.71
CA SER A 65 -27.73 0.01 -16.36
C SER A 65 -27.63 -1.38 -15.71
N PRO A 66 -28.73 -2.16 -15.69
CA PRO A 66 -28.72 -3.52 -15.16
C PRO A 66 -27.64 -4.40 -15.83
N PRO A 67 -26.91 -5.23 -15.08
CA PRO A 67 -25.77 -6.01 -15.58
C PRO A 67 -26.12 -7.23 -16.48
N GLY A 68 -27.32 -7.24 -17.07
CA GLY A 68 -27.76 -8.28 -18.02
C GLY A 68 -28.24 -9.58 -17.35
N GLY A 69 -28.93 -10.40 -18.13
CA GLY A 69 -29.68 -11.56 -17.63
C GLY A 69 -28.84 -12.66 -16.94
N GLY A 70 -27.54 -12.76 -17.24
CA GLY A 70 -26.64 -13.67 -16.53
C GLY A 70 -26.44 -13.28 -15.06
N CYS A 71 -26.20 -11.99 -14.82
CA CYS A 71 -26.06 -11.44 -13.49
C CYS A 71 -27.39 -11.39 -12.74
N GLU A 72 -28.50 -11.09 -13.42
CA GLU A 72 -29.84 -11.11 -12.82
C GLU A 72 -30.23 -12.50 -12.30
N ARG A 73 -29.99 -13.57 -13.08
CA ARG A 73 -30.23 -14.95 -12.63
C ARG A 73 -29.41 -15.34 -11.40
N LEU A 74 -28.25 -14.73 -11.24
CA LEU A 74 -27.36 -14.92 -10.09
C LEU A 74 -27.69 -13.98 -8.92
N GLY A 75 -28.63 -13.06 -9.07
CA GLY A 75 -28.95 -12.05 -8.06
C GLY A 75 -27.82 -11.03 -7.84
N VAL A 76 -26.96 -10.84 -8.83
CA VAL A 76 -25.75 -10.01 -8.74
C VAL A 76 -25.97 -8.68 -9.45
N GLY A 77 -25.64 -7.60 -8.73
CA GLY A 77 -25.75 -6.22 -9.21
C GLY A 77 -24.42 -5.47 -9.18
N LEU A 78 -24.47 -4.19 -9.54
CA LEU A 78 -23.39 -3.27 -9.22
C LEU A 78 -23.28 -3.06 -7.70
N PRO A 79 -22.07 -2.86 -7.18
CA PRO A 79 -21.87 -2.48 -5.78
C PRO A 79 -22.65 -1.22 -5.41
N LYS A 80 -23.21 -1.17 -4.20
CA LYS A 80 -24.03 -0.03 -3.73
C LYS A 80 -23.45 0.71 -2.53
N GLY A 81 -22.61 0.04 -1.75
CA GLY A 81 -21.94 0.59 -0.59
C GLY A 81 -20.73 1.45 -0.96
N PRO A 82 -20.19 2.17 0.03
CA PRO A 82 -18.95 2.91 -0.17
C PRO A 82 -17.77 1.97 -0.35
N LEU A 83 -16.70 2.50 -0.94
CA LEU A 83 -15.37 1.89 -0.86
C LEU A 83 -14.70 2.40 0.41
N VAL A 84 -14.48 1.52 1.40
CA VAL A 84 -13.79 1.87 2.65
C VAL A 84 -12.35 1.40 2.55
N LEU A 85 -11.38 2.32 2.66
CA LEU A 85 -9.96 2.01 2.61
C LEU A 85 -9.32 2.19 3.99
N ASN A 86 -8.49 1.22 4.40
CA ASN A 86 -7.57 1.34 5.52
C ASN A 86 -6.14 1.16 5.01
N VAL A 87 -5.19 1.92 5.56
CA VAL A 87 -3.80 1.92 5.10
C VAL A 87 -2.86 1.61 6.27
N SER A 88 -1.97 0.64 6.07
CA SER A 88 -0.90 0.31 7.01
C SER A 88 0.39 0.06 6.22
N ASP A 89 1.41 0.89 6.43
CA ASP A 89 2.74 0.71 5.81
C ASP A 89 2.70 0.50 4.28
N GLY A 90 1.87 1.27 3.58
CA GLY A 90 1.68 1.15 2.11
C GLY A 90 0.81 -0.03 1.66
N TYR A 91 0.47 -0.95 2.55
CA TYR A 91 -0.55 -1.96 2.30
C TYR A 91 -1.95 -1.35 2.50
N VAL A 92 -2.82 -1.55 1.52
CA VAL A 92 -4.17 -1.02 1.52
C VAL A 92 -5.15 -2.18 1.57
N THR A 93 -6.03 -2.18 2.55
CA THR A 93 -7.22 -3.02 2.56
C THR A 93 -8.43 -2.19 2.18
N GLY A 94 -9.27 -2.72 1.31
CA GLY A 94 -10.54 -2.14 0.91
C GLY A 94 -11.71 -3.00 1.36
N GLU A 95 -12.86 -2.40 1.64
CA GLU A 95 -14.14 -3.08 1.74
C GLU A 95 -15.12 -2.46 0.74
N LEU A 96 -15.76 -3.32 -0.06
CA LEU A 96 -16.81 -2.94 -1.00
C LEU A 96 -17.91 -4.00 -1.00
N ASP A 97 -19.12 -3.64 -0.57
CA ASP A 97 -20.26 -4.57 -0.45
C ASP A 97 -19.92 -5.88 0.30
N GLY A 98 -19.18 -5.76 1.40
CA GLY A 98 -18.76 -6.90 2.23
C GLY A 98 -17.65 -7.77 1.61
N ILE A 99 -17.06 -7.33 0.48
CA ILE A 99 -15.90 -7.97 -0.12
C ILE A 99 -14.64 -7.24 0.33
N THR A 100 -13.74 -7.98 0.99
CA THR A 100 -12.42 -7.48 1.33
C THR A 100 -11.51 -7.53 0.11
N LEU A 101 -10.87 -6.40 -0.17
CA LEU A 101 -9.90 -6.18 -1.22
C LEU A 101 -8.55 -5.86 -0.58
N SER A 102 -7.45 -6.18 -1.25
CA SER A 102 -6.13 -5.77 -0.78
C SER A 102 -5.19 -5.44 -1.93
N THR A 103 -4.33 -4.45 -1.72
CA THR A 103 -3.27 -4.07 -2.66
C THR A 103 -2.15 -3.32 -1.94
N TYR A 104 -1.17 -2.85 -2.70
CA TYR A 104 -0.18 -1.88 -2.24
C TYR A 104 -0.38 -0.55 -2.95
N TYR A 105 -0.18 0.54 -2.21
CA TYR A 105 -0.23 1.90 -2.73
C TYR A 105 1.05 2.65 -2.37
N TYR A 106 1.65 3.25 -3.39
CA TYR A 106 2.97 3.87 -3.28
C TYR A 106 2.95 5.40 -3.43
N GLY A 107 1.77 6.01 -3.49
CA GLY A 107 1.66 7.45 -3.61
C GLY A 107 2.12 7.98 -4.98
N GLU A 108 2.61 9.22 -4.98
CA GLU A 108 3.14 9.86 -6.18
C GLU A 108 4.52 9.29 -6.58
N PRO A 109 4.86 9.23 -7.88
CA PRO A 109 4.07 9.67 -9.03
C PRO A 109 3.10 8.61 -9.57
N SER A 110 3.22 7.36 -9.14
CA SER A 110 2.48 6.22 -9.70
C SER A 110 0.97 6.37 -9.53
N ARG A 111 0.53 6.65 -8.30
CA ARG A 111 -0.88 6.83 -7.88
C ARG A 111 -1.82 5.66 -8.20
N LYS A 112 -1.29 4.54 -8.70
CA LYS A 112 -2.07 3.34 -9.02
C LYS A 112 -2.59 2.67 -7.76
N LEU A 113 -3.84 2.25 -7.81
CA LEU A 113 -4.53 1.56 -6.73
C LEU A 113 -5.36 0.41 -7.32
N ASP A 114 -4.67 -0.67 -7.65
CA ASP A 114 -5.27 -1.81 -8.37
C ASP A 114 -5.60 -2.95 -7.39
N PHE A 115 -6.87 -3.34 -7.29
CA PHE A 115 -7.29 -4.48 -6.47
C PHE A 115 -7.62 -5.69 -7.33
N SER A 116 -7.30 -6.90 -6.83
CA SER A 116 -7.74 -8.15 -7.44
C SER A 116 -8.05 -9.17 -6.36
N VAL A 117 -9.22 -9.80 -6.46
CA VAL A 117 -9.61 -10.92 -5.59
C VAL A 117 -10.22 -12.02 -6.43
N SER A 118 -9.84 -13.25 -6.14
CA SER A 118 -10.44 -14.46 -6.71
C SER A 118 -10.88 -15.37 -5.57
N GLN A 119 -12.12 -15.85 -5.64
CA GLN A 119 -12.75 -16.64 -4.60
C GLN A 119 -13.66 -17.71 -5.20
N LEU A 120 -13.58 -18.93 -4.67
CA LEU A 120 -14.57 -19.97 -4.91
C LEU A 120 -15.73 -19.81 -3.93
N LEU A 121 -16.94 -19.61 -4.45
CA LEU A 121 -18.19 -19.58 -3.70
C LEU A 121 -18.75 -21.00 -3.65
N THR A 122 -18.27 -21.80 -2.69
CA THR A 122 -18.50 -23.25 -2.64
C THR A 122 -19.97 -23.64 -2.65
N ASP A 123 -20.81 -22.93 -1.89
CA ASP A 123 -22.26 -23.22 -1.81
C ASP A 123 -22.99 -23.02 -3.14
N GLN A 124 -22.47 -22.13 -3.98
CA GLN A 124 -23.04 -21.77 -5.29
C GLN A 124 -22.29 -22.43 -6.44
N LYS A 125 -21.14 -23.06 -6.16
CA LYS A 125 -20.20 -23.62 -7.14
C LYS A 125 -19.83 -22.61 -8.24
N LEU A 126 -19.53 -21.39 -7.81
CA LEU A 126 -19.15 -20.27 -8.67
C LEU A 126 -17.75 -19.81 -8.34
N ASP A 127 -16.95 -19.58 -9.36
CA ASP A 127 -15.70 -18.84 -9.26
C ASP A 127 -15.99 -17.35 -9.44
N ARG A 128 -15.71 -16.56 -8.41
CA ARG A 128 -15.79 -15.11 -8.42
C ARG A 128 -14.42 -14.50 -8.63
N THR A 129 -14.28 -13.61 -9.58
CA THR A 129 -13.11 -12.73 -9.73
C THR A 129 -13.56 -11.30 -9.78
N ILE A 130 -12.98 -10.45 -8.94
CA ILE A 130 -13.17 -9.00 -8.99
C ILE A 130 -11.82 -8.37 -9.27
N ARG A 131 -11.81 -7.41 -10.19
CA ARG A 131 -10.66 -6.57 -10.48
C ARG A 131 -11.10 -5.12 -10.45
N ILE A 132 -10.34 -4.29 -9.77
CA ILE A 132 -10.53 -2.85 -9.76
C ILE A 132 -9.22 -2.26 -10.27
N THR A 133 -9.22 -1.73 -11.48
CA THR A 133 -8.05 -1.02 -12.02
C THR A 133 -8.30 0.46 -11.81
N SER A 134 -7.48 1.14 -10.99
CA SER A 134 -7.79 2.51 -10.60
C SER A 134 -6.57 3.37 -10.31
N THR A 135 -6.79 4.67 -10.26
CA THR A 135 -5.78 5.68 -9.96
C THR A 135 -6.35 6.75 -9.05
N VAL A 136 -5.57 7.14 -8.06
CA VAL A 136 -5.86 8.30 -7.21
C VAL A 136 -5.57 9.57 -8.02
N ALA A 137 -6.57 10.46 -8.15
CA ALA A 137 -6.44 11.70 -8.91
C ALA A 137 -5.31 12.59 -8.35
N ALA A 138 -4.76 13.46 -9.20
CA ALA A 138 -3.71 14.38 -8.81
C ALA A 138 -4.31 15.71 -8.33
N PRO A 139 -3.70 16.37 -7.32
CA PRO A 139 -2.66 15.83 -6.44
C PRO A 139 -3.23 14.72 -5.53
N SER A 140 -2.41 13.74 -5.17
CA SER A 140 -2.83 12.73 -4.19
C SER A 140 -2.94 13.37 -2.78
N PRO A 141 -3.89 12.91 -1.94
CA PRO A 141 -4.15 13.53 -0.66
C PRO A 141 -2.95 13.40 0.29
N ARG A 142 -2.57 14.50 0.93
CA ARG A 142 -1.47 14.56 1.91
C ARG A 142 -1.97 14.47 3.35
N SER A 143 -3.26 14.71 3.58
CA SER A 143 -3.93 14.53 4.87
C SER A 143 -5.25 13.78 4.74
N SER A 144 -5.75 13.23 5.84
CA SER A 144 -7.06 12.55 5.89
C SER A 144 -8.24 13.49 5.61
N THR A 145 -8.04 14.80 5.74
CA THR A 145 -9.04 15.83 5.46
C THR A 145 -8.97 16.38 4.03
N ASP A 146 -7.93 16.02 3.28
CA ASP A 146 -7.82 16.44 1.88
C ASP A 146 -8.88 15.72 1.05
N ARG A 147 -9.51 16.46 0.13
CA ARG A 147 -10.36 15.87 -0.90
C ARG A 147 -9.56 14.83 -1.66
N SER A 148 -10.15 13.64 -1.84
CA SER A 148 -9.54 12.57 -2.61
C SER A 148 -10.54 12.04 -3.64
N VAL A 149 -10.05 11.81 -4.85
CA VAL A 149 -10.84 11.20 -5.92
C VAL A 149 -10.08 9.97 -6.43
N ILE A 150 -10.78 8.87 -6.60
CA ILE A 150 -10.28 7.64 -7.21
C ILE A 150 -11.09 7.42 -8.48
N GLU A 151 -10.43 7.22 -9.60
CA GLU A 151 -11.07 6.95 -10.88
C GLU A 151 -10.57 5.60 -11.39
N GLY A 152 -11.48 4.80 -11.94
CA GLY A 152 -11.08 3.49 -12.42
C GLY A 152 -12.20 2.70 -13.06
N GLU A 153 -11.92 1.42 -13.24
CA GLU A 153 -12.82 0.43 -13.79
C GLU A 153 -13.00 -0.71 -12.79
N TYR A 154 -14.25 -1.05 -12.52
CA TYR A 154 -14.66 -2.24 -11.78
C TYR A 154 -15.00 -3.34 -12.77
N GLU A 155 -14.40 -4.51 -12.60
CA GLU A 155 -14.70 -5.74 -13.31
C GLU A 155 -15.13 -6.81 -12.30
N LEU A 156 -16.27 -7.46 -12.55
CA LEU A 156 -16.70 -8.67 -11.87
C LEU A 156 -16.93 -9.77 -12.91
N ARG A 157 -16.34 -10.92 -12.65
CA ARG A 157 -16.59 -12.18 -13.35
C ARG A 157 -17.10 -13.20 -12.35
N LEU A 158 -18.21 -13.83 -12.66
CA LEU A 158 -18.72 -15.02 -12.00
C LEU A 158 -18.93 -16.09 -13.06
N ALA A 159 -18.43 -17.29 -12.82
CA ALA A 159 -18.63 -18.42 -13.71
C ALA A 159 -18.75 -19.70 -12.90
N SER A 160 -19.61 -20.62 -13.33
CA SER A 160 -19.62 -21.98 -12.79
C SER A 160 -18.72 -22.88 -13.62
N SER A 161 -17.91 -23.69 -12.94
CA SER A 161 -17.15 -24.77 -13.58
C SER A 161 -18.02 -25.97 -13.99
N GLU A 162 -19.24 -26.07 -13.43
CA GLU A 162 -20.18 -27.15 -13.72
C GLU A 162 -21.26 -26.74 -14.73
N ASN A 163 -21.57 -25.45 -14.85
CA ASN A 163 -22.60 -24.93 -15.75
C ASN A 163 -22.13 -23.68 -16.49
N ILE A 164 -21.72 -23.86 -17.75
CA ILE A 164 -21.21 -22.78 -18.60
C ILE A 164 -22.24 -21.68 -18.91
N ASP A 165 -23.54 -21.98 -18.79
CA ASP A 165 -24.61 -21.00 -19.02
C ASP A 165 -24.82 -20.10 -17.79
N LEU A 166 -24.21 -20.46 -16.66
CA LEU A 166 -24.24 -19.70 -15.41
C LEU A 166 -22.99 -18.82 -15.29
N GLN A 167 -23.02 -17.72 -16.03
CA GLN A 167 -21.98 -16.70 -16.04
C GLN A 167 -22.56 -15.30 -15.85
N CYS A 168 -21.81 -14.45 -15.17
CA CYS A 168 -22.08 -13.03 -15.03
C CYS A 168 -20.79 -12.25 -15.26
N PHE A 169 -20.90 -11.18 -16.06
CA PHE A 169 -19.83 -10.26 -16.34
C PHE A 169 -20.33 -8.83 -16.18
N ILE A 170 -19.64 -8.07 -15.34
CA ILE A 170 -19.88 -6.65 -15.14
C ILE A 170 -18.57 -5.93 -15.35
N GLN A 171 -18.59 -4.88 -16.17
CA GLN A 171 -17.44 -3.99 -16.35
C GLN A 171 -17.99 -2.57 -16.41
N ARG A 172 -17.59 -1.72 -15.47
CA ARG A 172 -18.06 -0.33 -15.37
C ARG A 172 -16.97 0.61 -14.89
N ASN A 173 -16.88 1.76 -15.53
CA ASN A 173 -16.09 2.87 -15.01
C ASN A 173 -16.77 3.45 -13.77
N PHE A 174 -15.97 3.89 -12.81
CA PHE A 174 -16.43 4.52 -11.60
C PHE A 174 -15.56 5.72 -11.21
N THR A 175 -16.15 6.57 -10.39
CA THR A 175 -15.46 7.58 -9.60
C THR A 175 -15.82 7.35 -8.14
N ALA A 176 -14.84 7.40 -7.25
CA ALA A 176 -15.03 7.33 -5.81
C ALA A 176 -14.51 8.61 -5.15
N THR A 177 -15.32 9.27 -4.33
CA THR A 177 -14.93 10.56 -3.71
C THR A 177 -14.99 10.50 -2.19
N ARG A 178 -13.94 11.02 -1.56
CA ARG A 178 -13.84 11.30 -0.12
C ARG A 178 -13.78 12.80 0.10
#